data_AF-A0A1Q8JK67-F1
#
_entry.id   AF-A0A1Q8JK67-F1
#
_cell.length_a   1.000
_cell.length_b   1.000
_cell.length_c   1.000
_cell.angle_alpha   90.00
_cell.angle_beta   90.00
_cell.angle_gamma   90.00
#
_symmetry.space_group_name_H-M   'P 1'
#
loop_
_entity.id
_entity.type
_entity.pdbx_description
1 polymer ?
#
loop_
_entity_poly.entity_id
_entity_poly.type
_entity_poly.pdbx_seq_one_letter_code
_entity_poly.pdbx_strand_id
1 'polypeptide(L)'
;MTNPGSTLLAVHLDRSSMLRPLLPALRAGLVDLLDAQAAEPGSLQVVLSTGDDLTRSLADGSHPPATPVDAGGARTALATKLRPVDGPDLRIGAARLLDAVGDELAARAEDDRPERVVVLLVGEAAVGDPSHVRERIAHQRSTYAWEVALVDVTSGGIPAAKRPEPAGPAEAATEQAEGATDDGQGTAAVALAERMDGPAAAARFGVPAPATITAGPGAAGVTAALSAATAFVSRARAVQPHEPVDGFSDDERAAAAVADTRPAWRRFLRIA
;
A
#
# COMPACT_ATOMS: atom_id res chain seq x y z
N MET A 1 -21.44 8.96 -16.66
CA MET A 1 -20.62 9.77 -15.73
C MET A 1 -20.63 9.07 -14.39
N THR A 2 -19.48 8.81 -13.77
CA THR A 2 -19.40 8.16 -12.45
C THR A 2 -20.14 8.92 -11.34
N ASN A 3 -20.46 8.23 -10.23
CA ASN A 3 -21.22 8.77 -9.10
C ASN A 3 -20.41 9.80 -8.29
N PRO A 4 -20.71 11.10 -8.35
CA PRO A 4 -19.87 12.14 -7.73
C PRO A 4 -19.75 12.00 -6.20
N GLY A 5 -18.56 12.24 -5.67
CA GLY A 5 -18.26 12.18 -4.25
C GLY A 5 -18.28 10.77 -3.66
N SER A 6 -18.31 9.72 -4.50
CA SER A 6 -18.26 8.33 -4.05
C SER A 6 -16.88 7.70 -4.21
N THR A 7 -16.47 6.91 -3.23
CA THR A 7 -15.19 6.22 -3.19
C THR A 7 -15.40 4.73 -2.93
N LEU A 8 -14.71 3.89 -3.68
CA LEU A 8 -14.48 2.48 -3.33
C LEU A 8 -13.08 2.32 -2.77
N LEU A 9 -12.99 1.89 -1.51
CA LEU A 9 -11.75 1.51 -0.84
C LEU A 9 -11.59 -0.02 -0.89
N ALA A 10 -10.67 -0.50 -1.70
CA ALA A 10 -10.33 -1.91 -1.79
C ALA A 10 -9.12 -2.20 -0.92
N VAL A 11 -9.28 -3.01 0.13
CA VAL A 11 -8.21 -3.37 1.07
C VAL A 11 -7.90 -4.86 0.92
N HIS A 12 -6.65 -5.19 0.67
CA HIS A 12 -6.15 -6.55 0.85
C HIS A 12 -5.17 -6.59 2.02
N LEU A 13 -5.49 -7.40 3.02
CA LEU A 13 -4.63 -7.66 4.17
C LEU A 13 -4.08 -9.08 4.12
N ASP A 14 -2.76 -9.19 4.01
CA ASP A 14 -2.03 -10.43 4.16
C ASP A 14 -2.20 -10.98 5.58
N ARG A 15 -2.60 -12.26 5.68
CA ARG A 15 -2.76 -13.00 6.94
C ARG A 15 -1.75 -14.13 7.10
N SER A 16 -0.66 -14.09 6.33
CA SER A 16 0.47 -15.01 6.45
C SER A 16 0.83 -15.27 7.91
N SER A 17 1.15 -16.52 8.23
CA SER A 17 1.53 -16.95 9.57
C SER A 17 2.73 -16.15 10.13
N MET A 18 3.56 -15.58 9.25
CA MET A 18 4.66 -14.66 9.60
C MET A 18 4.17 -13.35 10.24
N LEU A 19 2.98 -12.88 9.89
CA LEU A 19 2.35 -11.66 10.42
C LEU A 19 1.50 -11.92 11.68
N ARG A 20 1.35 -13.18 12.11
CA ARG A 20 0.56 -13.57 13.29
C ARG A 20 0.81 -12.70 14.53
N PRO A 21 2.05 -12.34 14.90
CA PRO A 21 2.30 -11.47 16.06
C PRO A 21 1.79 -10.03 15.91
N LEU A 22 1.58 -9.58 14.67
CA LEU A 22 1.19 -8.21 14.32
C LEU A 22 -0.32 -8.08 14.02
N LEU A 23 -1.04 -9.20 13.85
CA LEU A 23 -2.48 -9.20 13.55
C LEU A 23 -3.33 -8.31 14.49
N PRO A 24 -3.09 -8.24 15.82
CA PRO A 24 -3.84 -7.32 16.67
C PRO A 24 -3.64 -5.85 16.29
N ALA A 25 -2.42 -5.43 15.96
CA ALA A 25 -2.11 -4.07 15.54
C ALA A 25 -2.66 -3.77 14.14
N LEU A 26 -2.55 -4.74 13.22
CA LEU A 26 -3.15 -4.65 11.88
C LEU A 26 -4.67 -4.49 11.96
N ARG A 27 -5.32 -5.28 12.83
CA ARG A 27 -6.76 -5.19 13.07
C ARG A 27 -7.15 -3.82 13.60
N ALA A 28 -6.49 -3.37 14.67
CA ALA A 28 -6.80 -2.09 15.31
C ALA A 28 -6.64 -0.93 14.32
N GLY A 29 -5.49 -0.85 13.64
CA GLY A 29 -5.25 0.23 12.69
C GLY A 29 -6.18 0.23 11.48
N LEU A 30 -6.65 -0.95 11.01
CA LEU A 30 -7.67 -0.99 9.96
C LEU A 30 -9.06 -0.60 10.47
N VAL A 31 -9.42 -0.91 11.72
CA VAL A 31 -10.66 -0.40 12.31
C VAL A 31 -10.60 1.12 12.40
N ASP A 32 -9.50 1.67 12.89
CA ASP A 32 -9.29 3.13 13.00
C ASP A 32 -9.35 3.80 11.62
N LEU A 33 -8.74 3.17 10.60
CA LEU A 33 -8.83 3.64 9.22
C LEU A 33 -10.29 3.67 8.74
N LEU A 34 -11.03 2.57 8.90
CA LEU A 34 -12.42 2.49 8.47
C LEU A 34 -13.31 3.51 9.18
N ASP A 35 -13.07 3.76 10.47
CA ASP A 35 -13.79 4.76 11.26
C ASP A 35 -13.49 6.18 10.79
N ALA A 36 -12.22 6.51 10.56
CA ALA A 36 -11.82 7.79 10.01
C ALA A 36 -12.43 8.02 8.62
N GLN A 37 -12.34 7.02 7.74
CA GLN A 37 -12.84 7.13 6.38
C GLN A 37 -14.38 7.19 6.32
N ALA A 38 -15.09 6.58 7.26
CA ALA A 38 -16.55 6.70 7.36
C ALA A 38 -17.01 8.10 7.82
N ALA A 39 -16.15 8.85 8.51
CA ALA A 39 -16.45 10.20 8.98
C ALA A 39 -16.17 11.30 7.94
N GLU A 40 -15.35 11.00 6.92
CA GLU A 40 -15.04 11.90 5.81
C GLU A 40 -16.25 12.11 4.88
N PRO A 41 -16.42 13.31 4.28
CA PRO A 41 -17.49 13.57 3.33
C PRO A 41 -17.53 12.61 2.13
N GLY A 42 -18.72 12.47 1.55
CA GLY A 42 -18.97 11.59 0.42
C GLY A 42 -19.45 10.19 0.83
N SER A 43 -19.65 9.32 -0.14
CA SER A 43 -20.06 7.92 0.11
C SER A 43 -18.85 7.00 0.03
N LEU A 44 -18.75 6.07 0.98
CA LEU A 44 -17.67 5.09 1.05
C LEU A 44 -18.23 3.68 0.91
N GLN A 45 -17.72 2.97 -0.09
CA GLN A 45 -17.87 1.52 -0.22
C GLN A 45 -16.52 0.86 0.05
N VAL A 46 -16.53 -0.31 0.69
CA VAL A 46 -15.33 -1.02 1.09
C VAL A 46 -15.38 -2.45 0.58
N VAL A 47 -14.30 -2.87 -0.07
CA VAL A 47 -14.03 -4.28 -0.36
C VAL A 47 -12.88 -4.69 0.53
N LEU A 48 -13.13 -5.55 1.52
CA LEU A 48 -12.10 -6.08 2.40
C LEU A 48 -11.82 -7.54 2.07
N SER A 49 -10.61 -7.80 1.57
CA SER A 49 -10.06 -9.14 1.37
C SER A 49 -8.96 -9.44 2.38
N THR A 50 -8.93 -10.68 2.85
CA THR A 50 -7.90 -11.17 3.77
C THR A 50 -7.28 -12.50 3.32
N GLY A 51 -7.48 -12.92 2.07
CA GLY A 51 -6.95 -14.17 1.51
C GLY A 51 -8.04 -15.00 0.84
N ASP A 52 -8.36 -16.17 1.40
CA ASP A 52 -9.31 -17.16 0.85
C ASP A 52 -10.73 -16.64 0.57
N ASP A 53 -11.06 -15.45 1.07
CA ASP A 53 -12.34 -14.84 0.77
C ASP A 53 -12.52 -14.46 -0.70
N LEU A 54 -11.42 -14.17 -1.40
CA LEU A 54 -11.39 -13.94 -2.86
C LEU A 54 -10.56 -14.97 -3.63
N THR A 55 -9.63 -15.66 -2.98
CA THR A 55 -8.69 -16.54 -3.70
C THR A 55 -9.14 -17.99 -3.79
N ARG A 56 -10.10 -18.44 -2.96
CA ARG A 56 -10.60 -19.82 -3.04
C ARG A 56 -11.25 -20.08 -4.38
N SER A 57 -11.08 -21.27 -4.93
CA SER A 57 -11.82 -21.71 -6.11
C SER A 57 -13.21 -22.21 -5.70
N LEU A 58 -14.22 -21.81 -6.46
CA LEU A 58 -15.59 -22.33 -6.37
C LEU A 58 -15.71 -23.62 -7.21
N ALA A 59 -16.82 -24.33 -7.05
CA ALA A 59 -17.03 -25.64 -7.70
C ALA A 59 -17.02 -25.59 -9.23
N ASP A 60 -17.35 -24.44 -9.80
CA ASP A 60 -17.34 -24.16 -11.24
C ASP A 60 -15.98 -23.63 -11.75
N GLY A 61 -14.98 -23.56 -10.89
CA GLY A 61 -13.65 -23.02 -11.20
C GLY A 61 -13.55 -21.50 -11.14
N SER A 62 -14.65 -20.80 -10.86
CA SER A 62 -14.63 -19.35 -10.63
C SER A 62 -14.11 -18.98 -9.24
N HIS A 63 -13.97 -17.69 -8.98
CA HIS A 63 -13.59 -17.15 -7.68
C HIS A 63 -14.75 -16.31 -7.10
N PRO A 64 -14.86 -16.18 -5.76
CA PRO A 64 -15.85 -15.31 -5.15
C PRO A 64 -15.71 -13.86 -5.68
N PRO A 65 -16.82 -13.17 -5.96
CA PRO A 65 -16.77 -11.79 -6.42
C PRO A 65 -16.36 -10.83 -5.30
N ALA A 66 -15.78 -9.68 -5.67
CA ALA A 66 -15.70 -8.55 -4.75
C ALA A 66 -17.13 -8.07 -4.46
N THR A 67 -17.49 -7.98 -3.19
CA THR A 67 -18.80 -7.45 -2.76
C THR A 67 -18.57 -6.22 -1.90
N PRO A 68 -18.78 -5.02 -2.44
CA PRO A 68 -18.62 -3.79 -1.68
C PRO A 68 -19.68 -3.68 -0.58
N VAL A 69 -19.24 -3.30 0.62
CA VAL A 69 -20.08 -3.09 1.80
C VAL A 69 -19.81 -1.70 2.38
N ASP A 70 -20.64 -1.23 3.29
CA ASP A 70 -20.30 -0.02 4.06
C ASP A 70 -19.15 -0.29 5.06
N ALA A 71 -18.63 0.78 5.67
CA ALA A 71 -17.56 0.66 6.66
C ALA A 71 -17.94 -0.18 7.90
N GLY A 72 -19.22 -0.22 8.29
CA GLY A 72 -19.70 -1.06 9.39
C GLY A 72 -19.67 -2.56 9.05
N GLY A 73 -20.09 -2.91 7.84
CA GLY A 73 -19.99 -4.25 7.27
C GLY A 73 -18.54 -4.70 7.15
N ALA A 74 -17.65 -3.82 6.67
CA ALA A 74 -16.23 -4.11 6.59
C ALA A 74 -15.60 -4.36 7.98
N ARG A 75 -15.95 -3.57 9.01
CA ARG A 75 -15.50 -3.79 10.40
C ARG A 75 -15.97 -5.14 10.95
N THR A 76 -17.23 -5.49 10.69
CA THR A 76 -17.80 -6.78 11.10
C THR A 76 -17.07 -7.95 10.41
N ALA A 77 -16.78 -7.80 9.11
CA ALA A 77 -16.00 -8.78 8.35
C ALA A 77 -14.56 -8.91 8.89
N LEU A 78 -13.90 -7.80 9.22
CA LEU A 78 -12.53 -7.81 9.76
C LEU A 78 -12.44 -8.58 11.10
N ALA A 79 -13.41 -8.36 12.00
CA ALA A 79 -13.46 -9.03 13.29
C ALA A 79 -13.61 -10.56 13.17
N THR A 80 -14.36 -11.03 12.16
CA THR A 80 -14.66 -12.45 11.94
C THR A 80 -13.60 -13.17 11.10
N LYS A 81 -13.03 -12.49 10.10
CA LYS A 81 -12.11 -13.08 9.11
C LYS A 81 -10.65 -13.14 9.56
N LEU A 82 -10.22 -12.26 10.47
CA LEU A 82 -8.80 -12.12 10.81
C LEU A 82 -8.30 -13.22 11.77
N ARG A 83 -8.16 -14.44 11.26
CA ARG A 83 -7.39 -15.52 11.89
C ARG A 83 -6.13 -15.84 11.09
N PRO A 84 -5.01 -16.22 11.73
CA PRO A 84 -3.84 -16.70 10.99
C PRO A 84 -4.24 -17.93 10.18
N VAL A 85 -3.92 -17.92 8.90
CA VAL A 85 -4.10 -19.07 8.00
C VAL A 85 -2.83 -19.15 7.16
N ASP A 86 -2.38 -20.36 6.85
CA ASP A 86 -1.42 -20.56 5.77
C ASP A 86 -2.16 -20.30 4.45
N GLY A 87 -2.22 -19.02 4.10
CA GLY A 87 -3.00 -18.49 3.00
C GLY A 87 -2.13 -18.02 1.84
N PRO A 88 -2.76 -17.51 0.77
CA PRO A 88 -2.04 -16.86 -0.31
C PRO A 88 -1.17 -15.72 0.22
N ASP A 89 0.03 -15.59 -0.34
CA ASP A 89 0.89 -14.43 -0.13
C ASP A 89 0.19 -13.13 -0.60
N LEU A 90 0.71 -11.98 -0.17
CA LEU A 90 0.22 -10.66 -0.56
C LEU A 90 0.06 -10.52 -2.08
N ARG A 91 0.94 -11.15 -2.86
CA ARG A 91 0.93 -11.11 -4.33
C ARG A 91 -0.31 -11.79 -4.93
N ILE A 92 -0.61 -13.03 -4.54
CA ILE A 92 -1.80 -13.75 -5.03
C ILE A 92 -3.07 -13.00 -4.62
N GLY A 93 -3.12 -12.54 -3.37
CA GLY A 93 -4.26 -11.78 -2.87
C GLY A 93 -4.45 -10.44 -3.56
N ALA A 94 -3.37 -9.68 -3.81
CA ALA A 94 -3.41 -8.43 -4.55
C ALA A 94 -3.89 -8.63 -6.01
N ALA A 95 -3.35 -9.62 -6.72
CA ALA A 95 -3.79 -9.95 -8.08
C ALA A 95 -5.31 -10.21 -8.12
N ARG A 96 -5.79 -11.03 -7.18
CA ARG A 96 -7.21 -11.41 -7.11
C ARG A 96 -8.11 -10.27 -6.67
N LEU A 97 -7.67 -9.42 -5.75
CA LEU A 97 -8.42 -8.22 -5.39
C LEU A 97 -8.59 -7.29 -6.61
N LEU A 98 -7.51 -7.04 -7.36
CA LEU A 98 -7.54 -6.15 -8.53
C LEU A 98 -8.46 -6.70 -9.63
N ASP A 99 -8.38 -8.00 -9.93
CA ASP A 99 -9.28 -8.64 -10.89
C ASP A 99 -10.74 -8.55 -10.40
N ALA A 100 -11.02 -8.95 -9.16
CA ALA A 100 -12.38 -9.02 -8.63
C ALA A 100 -13.06 -7.64 -8.51
N VAL A 101 -12.31 -6.60 -8.12
CA VAL A 101 -12.82 -5.22 -8.10
C VAL A 101 -13.03 -4.70 -9.53
N GLY A 102 -12.13 -5.03 -10.46
CA GLY A 102 -12.28 -4.67 -11.87
C GLY A 102 -13.55 -5.27 -12.48
N ASP A 103 -13.79 -6.56 -12.24
CA ASP A 103 -14.98 -7.27 -12.71
C ASP A 103 -16.28 -6.69 -12.11
N GLU A 104 -16.25 -6.39 -10.81
CA GLU A 104 -17.37 -5.77 -10.09
C GLU A 104 -17.72 -4.40 -10.67
N LEU A 105 -16.72 -3.54 -10.91
CA LEU A 105 -16.93 -2.22 -11.48
C LEU A 105 -17.34 -2.27 -12.95
N ALA A 106 -16.81 -3.23 -13.71
CA ALA A 106 -17.18 -3.44 -15.11
C ALA A 106 -18.65 -3.90 -15.25
N ALA A 107 -19.16 -4.66 -14.29
CA ALA A 107 -20.56 -5.10 -14.25
C ALA A 107 -21.56 -3.98 -13.90
N ARG A 108 -21.09 -2.86 -13.33
CA ARG A 108 -21.94 -1.71 -13.01
C ARG A 108 -22.20 -0.83 -14.22
N ALA A 109 -23.39 -0.21 -14.23
CA ALA A 109 -23.65 0.95 -15.07
C ALA A 109 -22.67 2.07 -14.70
N GLU A 110 -22.29 2.89 -15.69
CA GLU A 110 -21.27 3.92 -15.49
C GLU A 110 -21.63 4.90 -14.36
N ASP A 111 -22.92 5.25 -14.24
CA ASP A 111 -23.43 6.19 -13.23
C ASP A 111 -23.48 5.61 -11.81
N ASP A 112 -23.32 4.29 -11.67
CA ASP A 112 -23.22 3.58 -10.38
C ASP A 112 -21.77 3.28 -9.96
N ARG A 113 -20.80 3.56 -10.85
CA ARG A 113 -19.38 3.36 -10.56
C ARG A 113 -18.89 4.48 -9.64
N PRO A 114 -17.97 4.16 -8.72
CA PRO A 114 -17.42 5.15 -7.83
C PRO A 114 -16.61 6.18 -8.60
N GLU A 115 -16.61 7.42 -8.12
CA GLU A 115 -15.76 8.47 -8.70
C GLU A 115 -14.28 8.19 -8.43
N ARG A 116 -13.97 7.50 -7.33
CA ARG A 116 -12.62 7.15 -6.91
C ARG A 116 -12.50 5.68 -6.54
N VAL A 117 -11.37 5.09 -6.92
CA VAL A 117 -10.97 3.76 -6.43
C VAL A 117 -9.62 3.91 -5.76
N VAL A 118 -9.55 3.57 -4.48
CA VAL A 118 -8.31 3.53 -3.71
C VAL A 118 -8.05 2.10 -3.28
N VAL A 119 -6.88 1.58 -3.62
CA VAL A 119 -6.44 0.23 -3.26
C VAL A 119 -5.35 0.33 -2.20
N LEU A 120 -5.57 -0.34 -1.08
CA LEU A 120 -4.61 -0.46 0.01
C LEU A 120 -4.15 -1.92 0.14
N LEU A 121 -2.88 -2.16 -0.13
CA LEU A 121 -2.24 -3.46 0.05
C LEU A 121 -1.46 -3.44 1.37
N VAL A 122 -1.70 -4.41 2.25
CA VAL A 122 -1.04 -4.48 3.57
C VAL A 122 -0.47 -5.87 3.77
N GLY A 123 0.85 -5.99 3.88
CA GLY A 123 1.51 -7.28 4.04
C GLY A 123 3.00 -7.22 3.70
N GLU A 124 3.61 -8.38 3.46
CA GLU A 124 5.02 -8.45 3.07
C GLU A 124 5.16 -8.53 1.54
N ALA A 125 5.75 -7.51 0.91
CA ALA A 125 5.80 -7.42 -0.54
C ALA A 125 6.94 -8.23 -1.19
N ALA A 126 7.96 -8.63 -0.42
CA ALA A 126 9.18 -9.26 -0.93
C ALA A 126 9.03 -10.73 -1.37
N VAL A 127 7.81 -11.25 -1.52
CA VAL A 127 7.53 -12.66 -1.77
C VAL A 127 7.11 -12.91 -3.22
N GLY A 128 7.91 -13.70 -3.96
CA GLY A 128 7.60 -14.17 -5.32
C GLY A 128 7.92 -13.17 -6.44
N ASP A 129 7.49 -13.48 -7.67
CA ASP A 129 7.63 -12.60 -8.84
C ASP A 129 6.45 -11.59 -8.91
N PRO A 130 6.71 -10.28 -8.75
CA PRO A 130 5.67 -9.25 -8.72
C PRO A 130 5.18 -8.82 -10.11
N SER A 131 5.73 -9.36 -11.20
CA SER A 131 5.54 -8.82 -12.55
C SER A 131 4.09 -8.75 -13.01
N HIS A 132 3.31 -9.80 -12.75
CA HIS A 132 1.90 -9.81 -13.11
C HIS A 132 1.08 -8.75 -12.35
N VAL A 133 1.28 -8.63 -11.04
CA VAL A 133 0.59 -7.62 -10.21
C VAL A 133 1.01 -6.21 -10.64
N ARG A 134 2.29 -6.03 -10.98
CA ARG A 134 2.82 -4.76 -11.48
C ARG A 134 2.16 -4.31 -12.77
N GLU A 135 2.02 -5.20 -13.75
CA GLU A 135 1.34 -4.89 -15.01
C GLU A 135 -0.12 -4.52 -14.77
N ARG A 136 -0.82 -5.25 -13.87
CA ARG A 136 -2.19 -4.93 -13.48
C ARG A 136 -2.29 -3.54 -12.83
N ILE A 137 -1.45 -3.25 -11.83
CA ILE A 137 -1.45 -1.94 -11.16
C ILE A 137 -1.17 -0.82 -12.17
N ALA A 138 -0.16 -0.96 -13.02
CA ALA A 138 0.15 0.05 -14.04
C ALA A 138 -1.05 0.31 -14.97
N HIS A 139 -1.75 -0.73 -15.41
CA HIS A 139 -2.94 -0.60 -16.23
C HIS A 139 -4.08 0.12 -15.50
N GLN A 140 -4.39 -0.29 -14.26
CA GLN A 140 -5.49 0.30 -13.48
C GLN A 140 -5.26 1.78 -13.18
N ARG A 141 -4.02 2.16 -12.81
CA ARG A 141 -3.66 3.55 -12.53
C ARG A 141 -3.75 4.43 -13.78
N SER A 142 -3.18 3.98 -14.90
CA SER A 142 -3.12 4.76 -16.13
C SER A 142 -4.46 4.89 -16.84
N THR A 143 -5.28 3.83 -16.83
CA THR A 143 -6.54 3.77 -17.59
C THR A 143 -7.71 4.32 -16.78
N TYR A 144 -7.75 4.05 -15.48
CA TYR A 144 -8.93 4.30 -14.64
C TYR A 144 -8.66 5.21 -13.44
N ALA A 145 -7.46 5.82 -13.34
CA ALA A 145 -7.06 6.66 -12.22
C ALA A 145 -7.18 5.99 -10.84
N TRP A 146 -6.99 4.66 -10.77
CA TRP A 146 -6.98 4.00 -9.47
C TRP A 146 -5.77 4.48 -8.68
N GLU A 147 -5.96 4.78 -7.40
CA GLU A 147 -4.86 5.06 -6.49
C GLU A 147 -4.47 3.78 -5.77
N VAL A 148 -3.17 3.51 -5.64
CA VAL A 148 -2.68 2.28 -5.03
C VAL A 148 -1.57 2.61 -4.04
N ALA A 149 -1.77 2.22 -2.78
CA ALA A 149 -0.78 2.34 -1.72
C ALA A 149 -0.41 0.97 -1.14
N LEU A 150 0.83 0.87 -0.68
CA LEU A 150 1.39 -0.33 -0.06
C LEU A 150 1.92 -0.01 1.35
N VAL A 151 1.43 -0.76 2.33
CA VAL A 151 2.02 -0.89 3.67
C VAL A 151 2.83 -2.19 3.69
N ASP A 152 4.14 -2.05 3.49
CA ASP A 152 5.11 -3.15 3.45
C ASP A 152 5.56 -3.49 4.89
N VAL A 153 5.01 -4.56 5.44
CA VAL A 153 5.25 -4.99 6.83
C VAL A 153 6.48 -5.88 6.87
N THR A 154 7.56 -5.40 7.50
CA THR A 154 8.77 -6.21 7.66
C THR A 154 8.56 -7.20 8.80
N SER A 155 8.42 -8.49 8.48
CA SER A 155 8.34 -9.56 9.49
C SER A 155 9.72 -9.95 10.07
N GLY A 156 10.80 -9.48 9.43
CA GLY A 156 12.21 -9.61 9.86
C GLY A 156 12.88 -8.25 10.13
N GLY A 157 14.10 -8.28 10.68
CA GLY A 157 14.84 -7.07 11.07
C GLY A 157 14.92 -6.03 9.93
N ILE A 158 14.72 -4.76 10.28
CA ILE A 158 14.82 -3.63 9.36
C ILE A 158 16.22 -3.68 8.71
N PRO A 159 16.35 -3.72 7.38
CA PRO A 159 17.64 -3.48 6.74
C PRO A 159 18.12 -2.12 7.23
N ALA A 160 19.24 -2.08 7.96
CA ALA A 160 19.79 -0.83 8.42
C ALA A 160 19.93 0.09 7.20
N ALA A 161 19.19 1.21 7.20
CA ALA A 161 19.44 2.26 6.24
C ALA A 161 20.93 2.58 6.32
N LYS A 162 21.64 2.43 5.20
CA LYS A 162 23.07 2.72 5.13
C LYS A 162 23.21 4.21 5.47
N ARG A 163 23.65 4.50 6.68
CA ARG A 163 23.96 5.86 7.12
C ARG A 163 24.89 6.46 6.06
N PRO A 164 24.62 7.66 5.53
CA PRO A 164 25.60 8.33 4.68
C PRO A 164 26.91 8.38 5.45
N GLU A 165 27.98 7.84 4.86
CA GLU A 165 29.30 7.96 5.45
C GLU A 165 29.59 9.44 5.66
N PRO A 166 30.11 9.84 6.84
CA PRO A 166 30.52 11.23 7.02
C PRO A 166 31.58 11.52 5.97
N ALA A 167 31.32 12.55 5.15
CA ALA A 167 32.27 13.03 4.16
C ALA A 167 33.62 13.24 4.85
N GLY A 168 34.60 12.44 4.43
CA GLY A 168 36.00 12.65 4.79
C GLY A 168 36.45 14.06 4.36
N PRO A 169 37.46 14.63 5.02
CA PRO A 169 37.89 15.99 4.78
C PRO A 169 38.23 16.20 3.31
N ALA A 170 37.65 17.25 2.72
CA ALA A 170 37.84 17.65 1.34
C ALA A 170 39.33 17.87 1.05
N GLU A 171 39.92 16.99 0.24
CA GLU A 171 41.16 17.31 -0.44
C GLU A 171 40.83 18.28 -1.58
N ALA A 172 41.46 19.45 -1.47
CA ALA A 172 41.39 20.52 -2.44
C ALA A 172 41.88 20.03 -3.81
N ALA A 173 41.01 20.12 -4.81
CA ALA A 173 41.40 20.13 -6.21
C ALA A 173 40.97 21.46 -6.82
N THR A 174 42.00 22.19 -7.24
CA THR A 174 42.04 23.52 -7.84
C THR A 174 41.07 23.75 -8.99
N GLU A 175 40.62 25.00 -9.05
CA GLU A 175 39.97 25.68 -10.16
C GLU A 175 40.65 25.41 -11.51
N GLN A 176 39.82 25.15 -12.53
CA GLN A 176 39.95 25.79 -13.85
C GLN A 176 38.55 25.93 -14.45
N ALA A 177 38.15 27.18 -14.65
CA ALA A 177 36.92 27.61 -15.29
C ALA A 177 37.21 27.96 -16.76
N GLU A 178 36.27 27.64 -17.65
CA GLU A 178 35.93 28.29 -18.93
C GLU A 178 35.01 27.30 -19.69
N GLY A 179 33.80 27.58 -20.16
CA GLY A 179 32.92 28.73 -20.19
C GLY A 179 31.63 28.38 -20.97
N ALA A 180 30.62 29.24 -20.85
CA ALA A 180 29.48 29.46 -21.77
C ALA A 180 28.19 28.58 -21.70
N THR A 181 27.10 29.33 -21.41
CA THR A 181 25.70 29.29 -21.92
C THR A 181 24.69 28.26 -21.38
N ASP A 182 23.82 28.79 -20.50
CA ASP A 182 22.35 28.92 -20.62
C ASP A 182 21.52 27.78 -21.25
N ASP A 183 20.63 27.20 -20.42
CA ASP A 183 19.18 27.02 -20.64
C ASP A 183 18.62 25.73 -19.98
N GLY A 184 17.73 25.92 -19.00
CA GLY A 184 16.49 25.12 -18.92
C GLY A 184 16.48 23.66 -18.48
N GLN A 185 17.43 23.14 -17.67
CA GLN A 185 17.42 21.72 -17.25
C GLN A 185 17.10 21.43 -15.77
N GLY A 186 16.76 22.45 -14.97
CA GLY A 186 16.50 22.29 -13.53
C GLY A 186 15.25 21.48 -13.15
N THR A 187 14.27 21.33 -14.05
CA THR A 187 13.01 20.61 -13.78
C THR A 187 13.04 19.15 -14.22
N ALA A 188 13.87 18.80 -15.22
CA ALA A 188 13.98 17.44 -15.73
C ALA A 188 14.80 16.53 -14.79
N ALA A 189 15.75 17.08 -14.04
CA ALA A 189 16.55 16.32 -13.07
C ALA A 189 15.71 15.82 -11.88
N VAL A 190 14.69 16.58 -11.47
CA VAL A 190 13.76 16.17 -10.40
C VAL A 190 12.82 15.04 -10.90
N ALA A 191 12.37 15.11 -12.16
CA ALA A 191 11.57 14.05 -12.77
C ALA A 191 12.38 12.77 -13.12
N LEU A 192 13.71 12.85 -13.17
CA LEU A 192 14.58 11.70 -13.44
C LEU A 192 15.05 10.99 -12.15
N ALA A 193 15.11 11.71 -11.02
CA ALA A 193 15.35 11.09 -9.72
C ALA A 193 14.22 10.10 -9.33
N GLU A 194 12.99 10.33 -9.77
CA GLU A 194 11.87 9.37 -9.63
C GLU A 194 12.08 8.05 -10.41
N ARG A 195 13.04 7.97 -11.35
CA ARG A 195 13.41 6.71 -12.02
C ARG A 195 14.41 5.85 -11.24
N MET A 196 15.00 6.36 -10.14
CA MET A 196 16.01 5.60 -9.38
C MET A 196 15.44 4.51 -8.46
N ASP A 197 14.12 4.44 -8.28
CA ASP A 197 13.46 3.36 -7.53
C ASP A 197 12.95 2.20 -8.39
N GLY A 198 13.27 2.16 -9.70
CA GLY A 198 12.78 1.13 -10.62
C GLY A 198 12.84 -0.32 -10.08
N PRO A 199 13.98 -0.78 -9.52
CA PRO A 199 14.09 -2.13 -8.95
C PRO A 199 13.32 -2.32 -7.64
N ALA A 200 13.32 -1.32 -6.76
CA ALA A 200 12.68 -1.38 -5.44
C ALA A 200 11.15 -1.26 -5.54
N ALA A 201 10.65 -0.39 -6.43
CA ALA A 201 9.25 -0.31 -6.81
C ALA A 201 8.83 -1.58 -7.55
N ALA A 202 9.64 -2.11 -8.48
CA ALA A 202 9.34 -3.37 -9.17
C ALA A 202 9.16 -4.54 -8.19
N ALA A 203 10.00 -4.63 -7.15
CA ALA A 203 9.88 -5.60 -6.06
C ALA A 203 8.61 -5.41 -5.21
N ARG A 204 8.00 -4.22 -5.25
CA ARG A 204 6.79 -3.81 -4.53
C ARG A 204 5.60 -3.65 -5.46
N PHE A 205 5.46 -4.58 -6.39
CA PHE A 205 4.36 -4.60 -7.38
C PHE A 205 4.28 -3.36 -8.27
N GLY A 206 5.38 -2.61 -8.43
CA GLY A 206 5.39 -1.33 -9.16
C GLY A 206 4.62 -0.20 -8.48
N VAL A 207 4.24 -0.36 -7.21
CA VAL A 207 3.70 0.77 -6.43
C VAL A 207 4.81 1.81 -6.28
N PRO A 208 4.58 3.09 -6.62
CA PRO A 208 5.60 4.13 -6.51
C PRO A 208 6.14 4.23 -5.09
N ALA A 209 7.42 4.58 -4.96
CA ALA A 209 8.02 4.82 -3.65
C ALA A 209 7.26 5.86 -2.81
N PRO A 210 6.73 6.96 -3.37
CA PRO A 210 5.85 7.88 -2.64
C PRO A 210 4.62 7.20 -2.04
N ALA A 211 4.01 6.23 -2.71
CA ALA A 211 2.82 5.50 -2.25
C ALA A 211 3.17 4.17 -1.54
N THR A 212 4.41 4.03 -1.08
CA THR A 212 4.87 2.87 -0.29
C THR A 212 5.38 3.35 1.07
N ILE A 213 4.93 2.70 2.13
CA ILE A 213 5.47 2.88 3.49
C ILE A 213 5.90 1.54 4.06
N THR A 214 7.08 1.50 4.69
CA THR A 214 7.60 0.31 5.35
C THR A 214 7.27 0.36 6.84
N ALA A 215 6.50 -0.60 7.34
CA ALA A 215 6.18 -0.74 8.74
C ALA A 215 7.26 -1.57 9.45
N GLY A 216 7.84 -1.02 10.51
CA GLY A 216 8.81 -1.73 11.33
C GLY A 216 8.24 -3.01 11.98
N PRO A 217 9.11 -3.95 12.43
CA PRO A 217 8.74 -5.32 12.82
C PRO A 217 7.90 -5.48 14.11
N GLY A 218 7.33 -4.39 14.63
CA GLY A 218 6.55 -4.37 15.88
C GLY A 218 5.22 -3.63 15.72
N ALA A 219 4.35 -3.81 16.72
CA ALA A 219 3.02 -3.20 16.75
C ALA A 219 3.04 -1.67 16.56
N ALA A 220 4.01 -0.98 17.16
CA ALA A 220 4.15 0.47 17.03
C ALA A 220 4.39 0.92 15.59
N GLY A 221 5.29 0.24 14.87
CA GLY A 221 5.57 0.54 13.46
C GLY A 221 4.36 0.27 12.57
N VAL A 222 3.65 -0.83 12.80
CA VAL A 222 2.40 -1.16 12.10
C VAL A 222 1.30 -0.14 12.36
N THR A 223 1.10 0.26 13.62
CA THR A 223 0.10 1.28 13.97
C THR A 223 0.41 2.61 13.31
N ALA A 224 1.67 3.06 13.35
CA ALA A 224 2.09 4.28 12.69
C ALA A 224 1.92 4.21 11.15
N ALA A 225 2.26 3.07 10.54
CA ALA A 225 2.08 2.87 9.10
C ALA A 225 0.60 2.87 8.68
N LEU A 226 -0.31 2.28 9.46
CA LEU A 226 -1.75 2.31 9.18
C LEU A 226 -2.36 3.69 9.45
N SER A 227 -1.84 4.44 10.42
CA SER A 227 -2.20 5.85 10.61
C SER A 227 -1.80 6.69 9.39
N ALA A 228 -0.57 6.51 8.87
CA ALA A 228 -0.14 7.14 7.63
C ALA A 228 -0.98 6.70 6.42
N ALA A 229 -1.34 5.41 6.33
CA ALA A 229 -2.25 4.92 5.29
C ALA A 229 -3.63 5.59 5.35
N THR A 230 -4.14 5.83 6.56
CA THR A 230 -5.39 6.59 6.76
C THR A 230 -5.27 8.01 6.22
N ALA A 231 -4.16 8.69 6.49
CA ALA A 231 -3.90 10.02 5.96
C ALA A 231 -3.76 10.01 4.43
N PHE A 232 -3.05 9.03 3.85
CA PHE A 232 -2.96 8.84 2.40
C PHE A 232 -4.32 8.65 1.74
N VAL A 233 -5.18 7.76 2.28
CA VAL A 233 -6.53 7.54 1.72
C VAL A 233 -7.35 8.82 1.78
N SER A 234 -7.22 9.61 2.84
CA SER A 234 -7.90 10.92 2.97
C SER A 234 -7.43 11.89 1.89
N ARG A 235 -6.11 11.96 1.63
CA ARG A 235 -5.54 12.76 0.52
C ARG A 235 -6.05 12.28 -0.84
N ALA A 236 -6.05 10.97 -1.08
CA ALA A 236 -6.53 10.37 -2.33
C ALA A 236 -8.02 10.65 -2.60
N ARG A 237 -8.84 10.74 -1.55
CA ARG A 237 -10.27 11.08 -1.66
C ARG A 237 -10.52 12.57 -1.90
N ALA A 238 -9.60 13.44 -1.54
CA ALA A 238 -9.75 14.89 -1.65
C ALA A 238 -9.40 15.42 -3.05
N VAL A 239 -8.57 14.70 -3.82
CA VAL A 239 -8.10 15.13 -5.15
C VAL A 239 -9.02 14.69 -6.29
N GLN A 240 -8.89 15.35 -7.46
CA GLN A 240 -9.59 14.96 -8.69
C GLN A 240 -9.01 13.67 -9.30
N PRO A 241 -9.76 12.91 -10.14
CA PRO A 241 -9.19 11.72 -10.74
C PRO A 241 -8.07 12.14 -11.70
N HIS A 242 -6.97 11.39 -11.72
CA HIS A 242 -5.71 11.71 -12.41
C HIS A 242 -4.92 12.90 -11.85
N GLU A 243 -5.42 13.59 -10.82
CA GLU A 243 -4.61 14.55 -10.09
C GLU A 243 -3.62 13.81 -9.18
N PRO A 244 -2.35 14.24 -9.11
CA PRO A 244 -1.37 13.58 -8.25
C PRO A 244 -1.80 13.60 -6.78
N VAL A 245 -1.72 12.44 -6.12
CA VAL A 245 -1.87 12.32 -4.67
C VAL A 245 -0.50 12.46 -4.01
N ASP A 246 -0.40 13.35 -3.02
CA ASP A 246 0.79 13.40 -2.18
C ASP A 246 1.01 12.07 -1.46
N GLY A 247 2.20 11.50 -1.68
CA GLY A 247 2.62 10.24 -1.08
C GLY A 247 2.82 10.32 0.44
N PHE A 248 3.39 9.26 1.01
CA PHE A 248 3.82 9.23 2.41
C PHE A 248 5.00 10.18 2.63
N SER A 249 4.81 11.13 3.54
CA SER A 249 5.82 12.09 3.98
C SER A 249 6.98 11.42 4.72
N ASP A 250 8.10 12.12 4.82
CA ASP A 250 9.27 11.63 5.56
C ASP A 250 8.98 11.43 7.04
N ASP A 251 8.16 12.29 7.65
CA ASP A 251 7.73 12.16 9.04
C ASP A 251 6.86 10.91 9.27
N GLU A 252 5.93 10.63 8.34
CA GLU A 252 5.12 9.41 8.36
C GLU A 252 6.02 8.16 8.24
N ARG A 253 7.00 8.18 7.32
CA ARG A 253 7.96 7.07 7.15
C ARG A 253 8.83 6.88 8.38
N ALA A 254 9.34 7.96 8.96
CA ALA A 254 10.16 7.93 10.17
C ALA A 254 9.36 7.37 11.36
N ALA A 255 8.10 7.79 11.50
CA ALA A 255 7.19 7.28 12.53
C ALA A 255 6.86 5.79 12.35
N ALA A 256 6.78 5.28 11.10
CA ALA A 256 6.54 3.87 10.80
C ALA A 256 7.79 2.98 10.95
N ALA A 257 8.98 3.54 10.78
CA ALA A 257 10.28 2.84 10.86
C ALA A 257 10.73 2.53 12.31
N VAL A 258 9.79 2.10 13.17
CA VAL A 258 10.08 1.76 14.56
C VAL A 258 10.72 0.38 14.66
N ALA A 259 11.91 0.32 15.25
CA ALA A 259 12.58 -0.94 15.53
C ALA A 259 11.74 -1.83 16.48
N ASP A 260 11.84 -3.15 16.33
CA ASP A 260 11.18 -4.08 17.24
C ASP A 260 11.76 -3.92 18.65
N THR A 261 10.99 -3.38 19.59
CA THR A 261 11.40 -3.21 20.99
C THR A 261 11.25 -4.49 21.81
N ARG A 262 10.73 -5.59 21.23
CA ARG A 262 10.60 -6.87 21.94
C ARG A 262 11.98 -7.43 22.29
N PRO A 263 12.13 -8.06 23.47
CA PRO A 263 13.35 -8.78 23.85
C PRO A 263 13.73 -9.84 22.81
N ALA A 264 15.03 -10.05 22.58
CA ALA A 264 15.53 -10.95 21.55
C ALA A 264 14.91 -12.36 21.61
N TRP A 265 14.71 -12.92 22.82
CA TRP A 265 14.09 -14.23 23.00
C TRP A 265 12.63 -14.30 22.51
N ARG A 266 11.87 -13.19 22.55
CA ARG A 266 10.53 -13.09 21.97
C ARG A 266 10.52 -12.90 20.45
N ARG A 267 11.63 -12.41 19.87
CA ARG A 267 11.78 -12.30 18.41
C ARG A 267 11.97 -13.67 17.75
N PHE A 268 12.59 -14.62 18.46
CA PHE A 268 12.81 -15.99 17.98
C PHE A 268 11.66 -16.95 18.25
N LEU A 269 10.74 -16.61 19.17
CA LEU A 269 9.53 -17.39 19.41
C LEU A 269 8.52 -17.10 18.29
N ARG A 270 8.68 -17.78 17.15
CA ARG A 270 7.60 -18.06 16.21
C ARG A 270 6.66 -19.04 16.91
N ILE A 271 5.74 -18.52 17.73
CA ILE A 271 4.82 -19.36 18.50
C ILE A 271 3.90 -20.10 17.52
N ALA A 272 3.98 -21.44 17.59
CA ALA A 272 3.15 -22.41 16.89
C ALA A 272 1.64 -22.15 17.04
#